data_AF-A0A9D7HIH5-F1
#
_entry.id   AF-A0A9D7HIH5-F1
#
_cell.length_a   1.000
_cell.length_b   1.000
_cell.length_c   1.000
_cell.angle_alpha   90.00
_cell.angle_beta   90.00
_cell.angle_gamma   90.00
#
_symmetry.space_group_name_H-M   'P 1'
#
loop_
_entity.id
_entity.type
_entity.pdbx_description
1 polymer ?
#
loop_
_entity_poly.entity_id
_entity_poly.type
_entity_poly.pdbx_seq_one_letter_code
_entity_poly.pdbx_strand_id
1 'polypeptide(L)'
;MFKIDAVFWSALAIFAIAIAIFAITGEQMWLTLMLASYLLRPTLASLGVAKRLVDERQMAIHYRSGNIAFAVMMVATVVLAAIQSAKGDPEAEMYNIIIILGIATKALFNVLLVKDYRGAAVRIIIGVGAMALLFVVMSHGLSLETLMEGSPWITMIALGLLARKFPRTISGVVFAATTVLLFFILGKGLTVGQFATALLICVPLYVAGTCLWIRPADETPEVVVE
;
A
#
# COMPACT_ATOMS: atom_id res chain seq x y z
N MET A 1 -5.48 -4.85 -24.39
CA MET A 1 -6.08 -3.54 -24.74
C MET A 1 -6.38 -2.78 -23.46
N PHE A 2 -5.59 -1.77 -23.11
CA PHE A 2 -5.92 -0.87 -22.00
C PHE A 2 -7.09 0.02 -22.46
N LYS A 3 -8.31 -0.24 -21.97
CA LYS A 3 -9.40 0.74 -22.11
C LYS A 3 -9.01 1.96 -21.27
N ILE A 4 -9.02 3.13 -21.88
CA ILE A 4 -8.70 4.41 -21.21
C ILE A 4 -9.80 4.65 -20.17
N ASP A 5 -9.46 4.45 -18.90
CA ASP A 5 -10.34 4.71 -17.76
C ASP A 5 -10.17 6.17 -17.33
N ALA A 6 -11.06 7.05 -17.77
CA ALA A 6 -10.96 8.49 -17.51
C ALA A 6 -10.89 8.80 -16.00
N VAL A 7 -11.58 8.04 -15.16
CA VAL A 7 -11.58 8.22 -13.70
C VAL A 7 -10.21 7.90 -13.13
N PHE A 8 -9.56 6.84 -13.63
CA PHE A 8 -8.20 6.49 -13.23
C PHE A 8 -7.21 7.61 -13.59
N TRP A 9 -7.29 8.15 -14.81
CA TRP A 9 -6.41 9.25 -15.24
C TRP A 9 -6.63 10.54 -14.46
N SER A 10 -7.88 10.89 -14.15
CA SER A 10 -8.18 12.04 -13.28
C SER A 10 -7.63 11.84 -11.87
N ALA A 11 -7.79 10.66 -11.28
CA ALA A 11 -7.22 10.35 -9.97
C ALA A 11 -5.69 10.42 -9.98
N LEU A 12 -5.05 9.88 -11.04
CA LEU A 12 -3.60 9.94 -11.22
C LEU A 12 -3.11 11.38 -11.38
N ALA A 13 -3.84 12.23 -12.12
CA ALA A 13 -3.51 13.64 -12.27
C ALA A 13 -3.59 14.39 -10.94
N ILE A 14 -4.66 14.20 -10.16
CA ILE A 14 -4.80 14.81 -8.83
C ILE A 14 -3.67 14.33 -7.90
N PHE A 15 -3.33 13.05 -7.97
CA PHE A 15 -2.22 12.48 -7.21
C PHE A 15 -0.86 13.09 -7.62
N ALA A 16 -0.59 13.24 -8.91
CA ALA A 16 0.63 13.88 -9.40
C ALA A 16 0.72 15.36 -9.00
N ILE A 17 -0.40 16.08 -9.05
CA ILE A 17 -0.49 17.47 -8.57
C ILE A 17 -0.22 17.55 -7.06
N ALA A 18 -0.76 16.62 -6.27
CA ALA A 18 -0.50 16.55 -4.83
C ALA A 18 1.01 16.40 -4.55
N ILE A 19 1.69 15.52 -5.28
CA ILE A 19 3.15 15.35 -5.15
C ILE A 19 3.90 16.62 -5.56
N ALA A 20 3.52 17.25 -6.68
CA ALA A 20 4.15 18.48 -7.14
C ALA A 20 3.99 19.62 -6.13
N ILE A 21 2.80 19.79 -5.55
CA ILE A 21 2.55 20.79 -4.50
C ILE A 21 3.44 20.52 -3.29
N PHE A 22 3.50 19.26 -2.81
CA PHE A 22 4.37 18.91 -1.70
C PHE A 22 5.84 19.25 -1.99
N ALA A 23 6.33 18.90 -3.18
CA ALA A 23 7.71 19.17 -3.57
C ALA A 23 8.05 20.67 -3.61
N ILE A 24 7.06 21.53 -3.88
CA ILE A 24 7.26 22.99 -3.97
C ILE A 24 7.08 23.66 -2.60
N THR A 25 6.05 23.30 -1.84
CA THR A 25 5.65 24.05 -0.64
C THR A 25 6.15 23.44 0.67
N GLY A 26 6.43 22.13 0.69
CA GLY A 26 6.72 21.40 1.93
C GLY A 26 5.55 21.32 2.92
N GLU A 27 4.39 21.88 2.59
CA GLU A 27 3.23 21.93 3.47
C GLU A 27 2.38 20.67 3.37
N GLN A 28 1.78 20.22 4.49
CA GLN A 28 1.01 18.97 4.59
C GLN A 28 -0.33 18.95 3.82
N MET A 29 -0.72 20.05 3.18
CA MET A 29 -1.95 20.17 2.36
C MET A 29 -2.05 19.15 1.22
N TRP A 30 -0.94 18.54 0.80
CA TRP A 30 -0.93 17.45 -0.20
C TRP A 30 -1.67 16.19 0.28
N LEU A 31 -1.70 15.91 1.58
CA LEU A 31 -2.40 14.74 2.13
C LEU A 31 -3.89 14.81 1.81
N THR A 32 -4.47 16.00 1.86
CA THR A 32 -5.88 16.24 1.54
C THR A 32 -6.18 15.98 0.06
N LEU A 33 -5.26 16.36 -0.83
CA LEU A 33 -5.36 16.09 -2.27
C LEU A 33 -5.16 14.61 -2.60
N MET A 34 -4.27 13.92 -1.89
CA MET A 34 -4.14 12.47 -1.97
C MET A 34 -5.39 11.74 -1.48
N LEU A 35 -6.01 12.25 -0.41
CA LEU A 35 -7.30 11.73 0.05
C LEU A 35 -8.39 11.94 -1.02
N ALA A 36 -8.41 13.13 -1.65
CA ALA A 36 -9.35 13.46 -2.71
C ALA A 36 -9.18 12.56 -3.94
N SER A 37 -7.96 12.30 -4.40
CA SER A 37 -7.72 11.38 -5.53
C SER A 37 -8.19 9.96 -5.21
N TYR A 38 -7.97 9.52 -3.97
CA TYR A 38 -8.37 8.22 -3.49
C TYR A 38 -9.90 8.07 -3.35
N LEU A 39 -10.58 9.13 -2.90
CA LEU A 39 -12.03 9.17 -2.74
C LEU A 39 -12.76 9.54 -4.03
N LEU A 40 -12.06 9.96 -5.08
CA LEU A 40 -12.69 10.41 -6.34
C LEU A 40 -13.61 9.35 -6.92
N ARG A 41 -13.13 8.11 -7.05
CA ARG A 41 -13.92 7.00 -7.64
C ARG A 41 -15.19 6.67 -6.84
N PRO A 42 -15.14 6.44 -5.51
CA PRO A 42 -16.37 6.20 -4.74
C PRO A 42 -17.31 7.39 -4.74
N THR A 43 -16.81 8.63 -4.69
CA THR A 43 -17.65 9.84 -4.76
C THR A 43 -18.35 9.97 -6.12
N LEU A 44 -17.64 9.74 -7.23
CA LEU A 44 -18.24 9.74 -8.57
C LEU A 44 -19.25 8.59 -8.76
N ALA A 45 -19.02 7.45 -8.11
CA ALA A 45 -19.95 6.33 -8.12
C ALA A 45 -21.22 6.65 -7.29
N SER A 46 -21.09 7.24 -6.11
CA SER A 46 -22.23 7.64 -5.27
C SER A 46 -23.07 8.75 -5.90
N LEU A 47 -22.44 9.65 -6.67
CA LEU A 47 -23.13 10.70 -7.44
C LEU A 47 -23.79 10.18 -8.73
N GLY A 48 -23.70 8.86 -9.02
CA GLY A 48 -24.34 8.24 -10.18
C GLY A 48 -23.61 8.45 -11.52
N VAL A 49 -22.55 9.26 -11.55
CA VAL A 49 -21.78 9.59 -12.77
C VAL A 49 -21.02 8.37 -13.31
N ALA A 50 -20.44 7.57 -12.41
CA ALA A 50 -19.64 6.40 -12.79
C ALA A 50 -20.37 5.05 -12.66
N LYS A 51 -21.69 5.05 -12.41
CA LYS A 51 -22.45 3.82 -12.07
C LYS A 51 -22.42 2.74 -13.17
N ARG A 52 -22.29 3.14 -14.44
CA ARG A 52 -22.19 2.22 -15.60
C ARG A 52 -20.79 1.62 -15.80
N LEU A 53 -19.76 2.17 -15.15
CA LEU A 53 -18.37 1.78 -15.34
C LEU A 53 -17.89 0.78 -14.28
N VAL A 54 -18.70 0.51 -13.25
CA VAL A 54 -18.29 -0.31 -12.10
C VAL A 54 -19.18 -1.55 -12.01
N ASP A 55 -18.53 -2.71 -12.11
CA ASP A 55 -19.14 -4.02 -11.85
C ASP A 55 -19.62 -4.11 -10.39
N GLU A 56 -20.79 -4.68 -10.14
CA GLU A 56 -21.35 -4.88 -8.80
C GLU A 56 -20.38 -5.60 -7.87
N ARG A 57 -19.61 -6.57 -8.41
CA ARG A 57 -18.57 -7.28 -7.66
C ARG A 57 -17.48 -6.32 -7.17
N GLN A 58 -17.04 -5.40 -8.03
CA GLN A 58 -16.00 -4.43 -7.67
C GLN A 58 -16.52 -3.42 -6.65
N MET A 59 -17.78 -2.99 -6.76
CA MET A 59 -18.43 -2.16 -5.75
C MET A 59 -18.48 -2.86 -4.39
N ALA A 60 -18.89 -4.13 -4.34
CA ALA A 60 -18.95 -4.89 -3.09
C ALA A 60 -17.56 -5.03 -2.43
N ILE A 61 -16.51 -5.29 -3.21
CA ILE A 61 -15.12 -5.31 -2.74
C ILE A 61 -14.71 -3.95 -2.19
N HIS A 62 -15.06 -2.87 -2.89
CA HIS A 62 -14.73 -1.51 -2.47
C HIS A 62 -15.38 -1.12 -1.13
N TYR A 63 -16.67 -1.44 -0.95
CA TYR A 63 -17.35 -1.19 0.33
C TYR A 63 -16.77 -2.02 1.48
N ARG A 64 -16.51 -3.32 1.24
CA ARG A 64 -15.95 -4.20 2.28
C ARG A 64 -14.55 -3.75 2.71
N SER A 65 -13.66 -3.47 1.76
CA SER A 65 -12.33 -2.92 2.07
C SER A 65 -12.42 -1.56 2.76
N GLY A 66 -13.37 -0.71 2.37
CA GLY A 66 -13.66 0.57 3.02
C GLY A 66 -14.08 0.42 4.49
N ASN A 67 -14.99 -0.49 4.79
CA ASN A 67 -15.44 -0.73 6.16
C ASN A 67 -14.32 -1.30 7.04
N ILE A 68 -13.49 -2.19 6.50
CA ILE A 68 -12.31 -2.72 7.21
C ILE A 68 -11.33 -1.59 7.52
N ALA A 69 -11.02 -0.75 6.54
CA ALA A 69 -10.13 0.38 6.73
C ALA A 69 -10.66 1.37 7.77
N PHE A 70 -11.95 1.69 7.71
CA PHE A 70 -12.60 2.53 8.71
C PHE A 70 -12.52 1.93 10.11
N ALA A 71 -12.79 0.63 10.26
CA ALA A 71 -12.65 -0.06 11.55
C ALA A 71 -11.20 0.00 12.08
N VAL A 72 -10.20 -0.23 11.23
CA VAL A 72 -8.78 -0.12 11.61
C VAL A 72 -8.43 1.32 12.00
N MET A 73 -8.91 2.33 11.27
CA MET A 73 -8.71 3.73 11.65
C MET A 73 -9.34 4.04 13.01
N MET A 74 -10.57 3.59 13.27
CA MET A 74 -11.24 3.81 14.55
C MET A 74 -10.45 3.19 15.72
N VAL A 75 -9.99 1.94 15.56
CA VAL A 75 -9.15 1.27 16.57
C VAL A 75 -7.85 2.03 16.78
N ALA A 76 -7.16 2.43 15.70
CA ALA A 76 -5.93 3.20 15.77
C ALA A 76 -6.13 4.56 16.46
N THR A 77 -7.22 5.26 16.17
CA THR A 77 -7.59 6.52 16.83
C THR A 77 -7.76 6.31 18.33
N VAL A 78 -8.48 5.28 18.76
CA VAL A 78 -8.67 4.99 20.20
C VAL A 78 -7.35 4.68 20.88
N VAL A 79 -6.51 3.84 20.27
CA VAL A 79 -5.19 3.46 20.82
C VAL A 79 -4.27 4.68 20.91
N LEU A 80 -4.16 5.47 19.86
CA LEU A 80 -3.30 6.66 19.84
C LEU A 80 -3.80 7.75 20.78
N ALA A 81 -5.12 7.97 20.87
CA ALA A 81 -5.70 8.89 21.84
C ALA A 81 -5.41 8.47 23.28
N ALA A 82 -5.47 7.18 23.60
CA ALA A 82 -5.10 6.67 24.92
C ALA A 82 -3.61 6.90 25.24
N ILE A 83 -2.72 6.64 24.28
CA ILE A 83 -1.28 6.90 24.41
C ILE A 83 -1.01 8.40 24.60
N GLN A 84 -1.71 9.25 23.85
CA GLN A 84 -1.57 10.70 23.91
C GLN A 84 -2.05 11.26 25.25
N SER A 85 -3.20 10.78 25.75
CA SER A 85 -3.70 11.14 27.07
C SER A 85 -2.72 10.78 28.19
N ALA A 86 -1.93 9.71 28.02
CA ALA A 86 -0.92 9.31 29.01
C ALA A 86 0.35 10.17 28.94
N LYS A 87 0.71 10.71 27.76
CA LYS A 87 1.93 11.51 27.55
C LYS A 87 1.72 13.01 27.74
N GLY A 88 0.48 13.48 27.67
CA GLY A 88 0.12 14.88 27.93
C GLY A 88 0.48 15.86 26.80
N ASP A 89 0.92 15.38 25.63
CA ASP A 89 1.29 16.25 24.50
C ASP A 89 0.64 15.78 23.19
N PRO A 90 -0.28 16.57 22.60
CA PRO A 90 -0.93 16.20 21.36
C PRO A 90 -0.04 16.43 20.13
N GLU A 91 0.75 15.41 19.77
CA GLU A 91 1.51 15.42 18.52
C GLU A 91 0.57 15.30 17.30
N ALA A 92 0.55 16.34 16.45
CA ALA A 92 -0.22 16.37 15.20
C ALA A 92 0.16 15.23 14.23
N GLU A 93 1.38 14.70 14.34
CA GLU A 93 1.89 13.60 13.52
C GLU A 93 1.06 12.31 13.65
N MET A 94 0.41 12.09 14.79
CA MET A 94 -0.44 10.90 15.02
C MET A 94 -1.66 10.86 14.10
N TYR A 95 -2.25 12.01 13.75
CA TYR A 95 -3.39 12.07 12.83
C TYR A 95 -2.98 11.66 11.41
N ASN A 96 -1.78 12.07 10.97
CA ASN A 96 -1.24 11.67 9.68
C ASN A 96 -1.05 10.15 9.62
N ILE A 97 -0.58 9.53 10.70
CA ILE A 97 -0.43 8.07 10.79
C ILE A 97 -1.79 7.37 10.63
N ILE A 98 -2.84 7.84 11.30
CA ILE A 98 -4.18 7.24 11.20
C ILE A 98 -4.70 7.29 9.75
N ILE A 99 -4.54 8.43 9.08
CA ILE A 99 -4.96 8.60 7.69
C ILE A 99 -4.20 7.64 6.77
N ILE A 100 -2.87 7.61 6.88
CA ILE A 100 -2.01 6.75 6.06
C ILE A 100 -2.36 5.27 6.30
N LEU A 101 -2.56 4.89 7.56
CA LEU A 101 -2.95 3.54 7.95
C LEU A 101 -4.29 3.13 7.34
N GLY A 102 -5.28 4.01 7.33
CA GLY A 102 -6.56 3.78 6.69
C GLY A 102 -6.44 3.53 5.19
N ILE A 103 -5.69 4.38 4.49
CA ILE A 103 -5.45 4.25 3.04
C ILE A 103 -4.72 2.93 2.74
N ALA A 104 -3.65 2.63 3.49
CA ALA A 104 -2.85 1.42 3.31
C ALA A 104 -3.68 0.14 3.57
N THR A 105 -4.48 0.14 4.65
CA THR A 105 -5.39 -0.96 4.97
C THR A 105 -6.40 -1.17 3.84
N LYS A 106 -7.04 -0.08 3.37
CA LYS A 106 -8.02 -0.19 2.31
C LYS A 106 -7.39 -0.69 1.01
N ALA A 107 -6.22 -0.19 0.65
CA ALA A 107 -5.48 -0.65 -0.53
C ALA A 107 -5.13 -2.15 -0.43
N LEU A 108 -4.61 -2.60 0.71
CA LEU A 108 -4.27 -3.98 0.98
C LEU A 108 -5.49 -4.91 0.84
N PHE A 109 -6.57 -4.61 1.58
CA PHE A 109 -7.78 -5.44 1.55
C PHE A 109 -8.51 -5.37 0.22
N ASN A 110 -8.49 -4.23 -0.48
CA ASN A 110 -9.05 -4.14 -1.84
C ASN A 110 -8.35 -5.10 -2.80
N VAL A 111 -7.03 -5.24 -2.69
CA VAL A 111 -6.25 -6.17 -3.50
C VAL A 111 -6.50 -7.64 -3.10
N LEU A 112 -6.59 -7.94 -1.80
CA LEU A 112 -6.84 -9.30 -1.31
C LEU A 112 -8.25 -9.82 -1.64
N LEU A 113 -9.27 -8.97 -1.52
CA LEU A 113 -10.67 -9.35 -1.73
C LEU A 113 -11.01 -9.67 -3.20
N VAL A 114 -10.12 -9.34 -4.15
CA VAL A 114 -10.24 -9.79 -5.55
C VAL A 114 -10.10 -11.32 -5.67
N LYS A 115 -9.44 -11.97 -4.70
CA LYS A 115 -9.10 -13.42 -4.65
C LYS A 115 -8.12 -13.91 -5.71
N ASP A 116 -7.50 -13.02 -6.48
CA ASP A 116 -6.33 -13.34 -7.30
C ASP A 116 -5.07 -13.20 -6.43
N TYR A 117 -4.80 -14.19 -5.57
CA TYR A 117 -3.72 -14.10 -4.56
C TYR A 117 -2.33 -13.86 -5.16
N ARG A 118 -2.03 -14.52 -6.29
CA ARG A 118 -0.73 -14.39 -6.96
C ARG A 118 -0.59 -13.02 -7.61
N GLY A 119 -1.60 -12.56 -8.35
CA GLY A 119 -1.60 -11.22 -8.94
C GLY A 119 -1.62 -10.13 -7.86
N ALA A 120 -2.34 -10.35 -6.77
CA ALA A 120 -2.37 -9.49 -5.59
C ALA A 120 -0.98 -9.33 -4.97
N ALA A 121 -0.29 -10.43 -4.70
CA ALA A 121 1.04 -10.38 -4.09
C ALA A 121 2.06 -9.62 -4.94
N VAL A 122 2.06 -9.86 -6.26
CA VAL A 122 2.91 -9.13 -7.21
C VAL A 122 2.63 -7.62 -7.12
N ARG A 123 1.35 -7.22 -7.11
CA ARG A 123 0.96 -5.80 -7.01
C ARG A 123 1.36 -5.19 -5.67
N ILE A 124 1.24 -5.94 -4.57
CA ILE A 124 1.64 -5.47 -3.24
C ILE A 124 3.15 -5.25 -3.19
N ILE A 125 3.97 -6.23 -3.62
CA ILE A 125 5.43 -6.12 -3.61
C ILE A 125 5.91 -4.92 -4.45
N ILE A 126 5.39 -4.80 -5.68
CA ILE A 126 5.73 -3.66 -6.56
C ILE A 126 5.24 -2.35 -5.96
N GLY A 127 4.02 -2.31 -5.41
CA GLY A 127 3.44 -1.11 -4.82
C GLY A 127 4.23 -0.61 -3.61
N VAL A 128 4.61 -1.50 -2.70
CA VAL A 128 5.45 -1.17 -1.54
C VAL A 128 6.83 -0.69 -1.99
N GLY A 129 7.48 -1.40 -2.92
CA GLY A 129 8.78 -1.01 -3.45
C GLY A 129 8.75 0.34 -4.16
N ALA A 130 7.74 0.59 -5.00
CA ALA A 130 7.57 1.86 -5.70
C ALA A 130 7.27 3.02 -4.75
N MET A 131 6.43 2.80 -3.74
CA MET A 131 6.12 3.80 -2.72
C MET A 131 7.37 4.18 -1.91
N ALA A 132 8.15 3.20 -1.47
CA ALA A 132 9.37 3.45 -0.71
C ALA A 132 10.45 4.12 -1.57
N LEU A 133 10.59 3.71 -2.84
CA LEU A 133 11.49 4.37 -3.78
C LEU A 133 11.08 5.84 -4.02
N LEU A 134 9.79 6.10 -4.19
CA LEU A 134 9.27 7.45 -4.34
C LEU A 134 9.61 8.31 -3.11
N PHE A 135 9.46 7.75 -1.90
CA PHE A 135 9.83 8.45 -0.67
C PHE A 135 11.32 8.81 -0.65
N VAL A 136 12.21 7.87 -1.00
CA VAL A 136 13.66 8.13 -1.07
C VAL A 136 13.99 9.26 -2.07
N VAL A 137 13.38 9.24 -3.25
CA VAL A 137 13.54 10.29 -4.27
C VAL A 137 13.03 11.64 -3.77
N MET A 138 11.92 11.65 -3.03
CA MET A 138 11.36 12.88 -2.46
C MET A 138 12.21 13.42 -1.29
N SER A 139 12.88 12.55 -0.54
CA SER A 139 13.74 12.94 0.58
C SER A 139 15.10 13.49 0.13
N HIS A 140 15.71 12.89 -0.90
CA HIS A 140 17.10 13.19 -1.30
C HIS A 140 17.25 13.80 -2.71
N GLY A 141 16.15 13.93 -3.46
CA GLY A 141 16.17 14.43 -4.84
C GLY A 141 16.70 13.41 -5.85
N LEU A 142 17.45 13.87 -6.85
CA LEU A 142 18.17 13.01 -7.81
C LEU A 142 19.67 13.04 -7.50
N SER A 143 20.06 12.35 -6.44
CA SER A 143 21.44 12.31 -5.93
C SER A 143 22.03 10.89 -5.93
N LEU A 144 23.35 10.77 -5.72
CA LEU A 144 24.00 9.48 -5.52
C LEU A 144 23.42 8.75 -4.29
N GLU A 145 23.09 9.50 -3.24
CA GLU A 145 22.44 8.98 -2.03
C GLU A 145 21.09 8.33 -2.35
N THR A 146 20.31 8.97 -3.23
CA THR A 146 19.03 8.42 -3.73
C THR A 146 19.22 7.07 -4.40
N LEU A 147 20.30 6.89 -5.18
CA LEU A 147 20.58 5.64 -5.87
C LEU A 147 20.99 4.53 -4.88
N MET A 148 21.80 4.88 -3.88
CA MET A 148 22.22 3.93 -2.84
C MET A 148 21.04 3.49 -1.97
N GLU A 149 20.27 4.44 -1.44
CA GLU A 149 19.11 4.17 -0.60
C GLU A 149 17.91 3.60 -1.36
N GLY A 150 17.79 3.92 -2.65
CA GLY A 150 16.76 3.41 -3.55
C GLY A 150 17.01 1.97 -4.02
N SER A 151 18.25 1.50 -3.96
CA SER A 151 18.66 0.19 -4.48
C SER A 151 17.90 -1.00 -3.88
N PRO A 152 17.60 -1.07 -2.56
CA PRO A 152 16.83 -2.17 -1.99
C PRO A 152 15.38 -2.15 -2.50
N TRP A 153 14.81 -0.97 -2.73
CA TRP A 153 13.44 -0.80 -3.20
C TRP A 153 13.29 -1.13 -4.69
N ILE A 154 14.27 -0.76 -5.52
CA ILE A 154 14.36 -1.20 -6.91
C ILE A 154 14.45 -2.74 -6.97
N THR A 155 15.27 -3.34 -6.10
CA THR A 155 15.38 -4.79 -5.97
C THR A 155 14.04 -5.43 -5.60
N MET A 156 13.29 -4.85 -4.66
CA MET A 156 11.94 -5.31 -4.32
C MET A 156 10.97 -5.26 -5.50
N ILE A 157 10.99 -4.20 -6.32
CA ILE A 157 10.18 -4.11 -7.54
C ILE A 157 10.56 -5.24 -8.52
N ALA A 158 11.85 -5.48 -8.73
CA ALA A 158 12.34 -6.55 -9.59
C ALA A 158 11.89 -7.93 -9.09
N LEU A 159 11.95 -8.18 -7.77
CA LEU A 159 11.41 -9.40 -7.15
C LEU A 159 9.91 -9.55 -7.39
N GLY A 160 9.14 -8.46 -7.29
CA GLY A 160 7.70 -8.46 -7.60
C GLY A 160 7.42 -8.87 -9.05
N LEU A 161 8.21 -8.40 -10.02
CA LEU A 161 8.10 -8.84 -11.42
C LEU A 161 8.47 -10.32 -11.58
N LEU A 162 9.55 -10.76 -10.90
CA LEU A 162 10.05 -12.14 -10.95
C LEU A 162 9.12 -13.14 -10.24
N ALA A 163 8.32 -12.69 -9.26
CA ALA A 163 7.32 -13.49 -8.55
C ALA A 163 6.26 -14.09 -9.48
N ARG A 164 6.06 -13.48 -10.67
CA ARG A 164 5.21 -14.08 -11.71
C ARG A 164 5.76 -15.39 -12.22
N LYS A 165 7.08 -15.56 -12.30
CA LYS A 165 7.73 -16.77 -12.81
C LYS A 165 8.05 -17.77 -11.69
N PHE A 166 8.48 -17.29 -10.53
CA PHE A 166 8.94 -18.15 -9.42
C PHE A 166 8.26 -17.81 -8.08
N PRO A 167 6.94 -18.00 -7.93
CA PRO A 167 6.19 -17.50 -6.78
C PRO A 167 6.69 -18.02 -5.43
N ARG A 168 7.00 -19.32 -5.31
CA ARG A 168 7.44 -19.93 -4.05
C ARG A 168 8.83 -19.48 -3.60
N THR A 169 9.79 -19.45 -4.54
CA THR A 169 11.14 -18.97 -4.25
C THR A 169 11.10 -17.50 -3.82
N ILE A 170 10.34 -16.68 -4.54
CA ILE A 170 10.21 -15.26 -4.21
C ILE A 170 9.46 -15.04 -2.90
N SER A 171 8.47 -15.87 -2.56
CA SER A 171 7.82 -15.85 -1.24
C SER A 171 8.85 -15.98 -0.11
N GLY A 172 9.75 -16.98 -0.18
CA GLY A 172 10.82 -17.18 0.80
C GLY A 172 11.76 -15.98 0.90
N VAL A 173 12.17 -15.43 -0.25
CA VAL A 173 13.03 -14.22 -0.31
C VAL A 173 12.32 -13.01 0.32
N VAL A 174 11.05 -12.79 0.00
CA VAL A 174 10.25 -11.68 0.55
C VAL A 174 10.08 -11.82 2.06
N PHE A 175 9.81 -13.03 2.58
CA PHE A 175 9.74 -13.26 4.03
C PHE A 175 11.08 -12.97 4.72
N ALA A 176 12.19 -13.46 4.18
CA ALA A 176 13.51 -13.21 4.73
C ALA A 176 13.84 -11.71 4.72
N ALA A 177 13.66 -11.04 3.58
CA ALA A 177 13.89 -9.61 3.45
C ALA A 177 13.02 -8.78 4.40
N THR A 178 11.74 -9.14 4.53
CA THR A 178 10.80 -8.46 5.44
C THR A 178 11.17 -8.66 6.90
N THR A 179 11.63 -9.86 7.28
CA THR A 179 12.10 -10.16 8.65
C THR A 179 13.33 -9.33 8.98
N VAL A 180 14.30 -9.28 8.06
CA VAL A 180 15.51 -8.46 8.21
C VAL A 180 15.16 -6.98 8.32
N LEU A 181 14.26 -6.48 7.45
CA LEU A 181 13.80 -5.10 7.49
C LEU A 181 13.11 -4.76 8.83
N LEU A 182 12.22 -5.64 9.31
CA LEU A 182 11.54 -5.47 10.58
C LEU A 182 12.54 -5.38 11.75
N PHE A 183 13.56 -6.25 11.74
CA PHE A 183 14.62 -6.23 12.73
C PHE A 183 15.39 -4.90 12.73
N PHE A 184 15.75 -4.37 11.56
CA PHE A 184 16.43 -3.08 11.46
C PHE A 184 15.56 -1.89 11.87
N ILE A 185 14.25 -1.92 11.56
CA ILE A 185 13.34 -0.84 11.94
C ILE A 185 13.17 -0.81 13.47
N LEU A 186 12.89 -1.96 14.09
CA LEU A 186 12.65 -2.05 15.53
C LEU A 186 13.94 -1.98 16.36
N GLY A 187 15.09 -2.36 15.78
CA GLY A 187 16.39 -2.27 16.45
C GLY A 187 16.85 -0.83 16.71
N LYS A 188 16.27 0.16 16.01
CA LYS A 188 16.53 1.60 16.24
C LYS A 188 15.66 2.20 17.35
N GLY A 189 14.78 1.42 17.96
CA GLY A 189 13.86 1.86 19.02
C GLY A 189 12.39 1.51 18.75
N LEU A 190 11.53 1.95 19.66
CA LEU A 190 10.07 1.79 19.57
C LEU A 190 9.38 3.17 19.56
N THR A 191 9.75 4.03 18.61
CA THR A 191 9.01 5.27 18.36
C THR A 191 7.73 4.98 17.59
N VAL A 192 6.73 5.88 17.71
CA VAL A 192 5.44 5.74 17.00
C VAL A 192 5.65 5.72 15.49
N GLY A 193 6.57 6.54 14.97
CA GLY A 193 6.93 6.56 13.55
C GLY A 193 7.60 5.25 13.08
N GLN A 194 8.51 4.67 13.88
CA GLN A 194 9.12 3.37 13.57
C GLN A 194 8.07 2.25 13.55
N PHE A 195 7.17 2.23 14.53
CA PHE A 195 6.08 1.27 14.59
C PHE A 195 5.14 1.42 13.37
N ALA A 196 4.74 2.64 13.04
CA ALA A 196 3.92 2.92 11.86
C ALA A 196 4.61 2.46 10.57
N THR A 197 5.91 2.75 10.42
CA THR A 197 6.70 2.32 9.26
C THR A 197 6.78 0.80 9.15
N ALA A 198 7.06 0.13 10.27
CA ALA A 198 7.08 -1.33 10.34
C ALA A 198 5.73 -1.92 9.91
N LEU A 199 4.63 -1.36 10.39
CA LEU A 199 3.29 -1.84 10.06
C LEU A 199 2.95 -1.59 8.58
N LEU A 200 3.20 -0.39 8.07
CA LEU A 200 2.87 0.01 6.70
C LEU A 200 3.69 -0.71 5.64
N ILE A 201 4.93 -1.11 5.96
CA ILE A 201 5.80 -1.81 5.00
C ILE A 201 5.78 -3.31 5.23
N CYS A 202 6.01 -3.77 6.46
CA CYS A 202 6.22 -5.18 6.72
C CYS A 202 4.92 -5.99 6.64
N VAL A 203 3.78 -5.46 7.12
CA VAL A 203 2.52 -6.23 7.08
C VAL A 203 2.09 -6.52 5.65
N PRO A 204 2.03 -5.55 4.71
CA PRO A 204 1.73 -5.86 3.31
C PRO A 204 2.71 -6.86 2.69
N LEU A 205 4.01 -6.77 2.99
CA LEU A 205 5.01 -7.70 2.46
C LEU A 205 4.87 -9.12 3.02
N TYR A 206 4.61 -9.27 4.33
CA TYR A 206 4.27 -10.58 4.93
C TYR A 206 3.02 -11.16 4.28
N VAL A 207 1.97 -10.35 4.11
CA VAL A 207 0.75 -10.77 3.42
C VAL A 207 1.05 -11.19 1.98
N ALA A 208 1.84 -10.42 1.23
CA ALA A 208 2.25 -10.78 -0.12
C ALA A 208 3.05 -12.10 -0.16
N GLY A 209 3.97 -12.29 0.79
CA GLY A 209 4.70 -13.55 0.98
C GLY A 209 3.76 -14.72 1.20
N THR A 210 2.77 -14.59 2.08
CA THR A 210 1.78 -15.65 2.33
C THR A 210 0.93 -15.95 1.11
N CYS A 211 0.49 -14.92 0.39
CA CYS A 211 -0.28 -15.05 -0.85
C CYS A 211 0.50 -15.75 -1.97
N LEU A 212 1.82 -15.56 -2.07
CA LEU A 212 2.68 -16.30 -3.01
C LEU A 212 2.94 -17.75 -2.58
N TRP A 213 2.84 -18.04 -1.29
CA TRP A 213 3.07 -19.38 -0.75
C TRP A 213 1.87 -20.30 -0.97
N ILE A 214 0.65 -19.77 -0.82
CA ILE A 214 -0.59 -20.53 -0.98
C ILE A 214 -0.70 -21.02 -2.43
N ARG A 215 -0.80 -22.34 -2.61
CA ARG A 215 -0.99 -22.96 -3.93
C ARG A 215 -2.38 -22.59 -4.46
N PRO A 216 -2.51 -22.08 -5.69
CA PRO A 216 -3.82 -21.93 -6.31
C PRO A 216 -4.50 -23.31 -6.36
N ALA A 217 -5.76 -23.40 -5.91
CA ALA A 217 -6.52 -24.65 -5.95
C ALA A 217 -6.66 -25.20 -7.39
N ASP A 218 -6.55 -24.32 -8.38
CA ASP A 218 -6.72 -24.64 -9.81
C ASP A 218 -5.42 -25.13 -10.49
N GLU A 219 -4.27 -25.15 -9.79
CA GLU A 219 -3.05 -25.83 -10.25
C GLU A 219 -3.05 -27.30 -9.79
N THR A 220 -4.15 -28.02 -10.05
CA THR A 220 -4.09 -29.48 -10.18
C THR A 220 -3.17 -29.77 -11.37
N PRO A 221 -2.11 -30.57 -11.19
CA PRO A 221 -1.27 -30.95 -12.33
C PRO A 221 -2.21 -31.57 -13.37
N GLU A 222 -2.16 -31.07 -14.60
CA GLU A 222 -2.67 -31.85 -15.72
C GLU A 222 -2.02 -33.21 -15.58
N VAL A 223 -2.83 -34.22 -15.24
CA VAL A 223 -2.40 -35.60 -15.27
C VAL A 223 -2.06 -35.81 -16.73
N VAL A 224 -0.76 -35.80 -17.04
CA VAL A 224 -0.27 -36.25 -18.33
C VAL A 224 -0.62 -37.73 -18.36
N VAL A 225 -1.78 -38.03 -18.94
CA VAL A 225 -2.16 -39.40 -19.26
C VAL A 225 -1.25 -39.78 -20.42
N GLU A 226 -0.18 -40.51 -20.10
CA GLU A 226 0.62 -41.24 -21.08
C GLU A 226 -0.18 -42.40 -21.68
#